data_AF-A0A3N6SND5-F1
#
_entry.id   AF-A0A3N6SND5-F1
#
_cell.length_a   1.000
_cell.length_b   1.000
_cell.length_c   1.000
_cell.angle_alpha   90.00
_cell.angle_beta   90.00
_cell.angle_gamma   90.00
#
_symmetry.space_group_name_H-M   'P 1'
#
loop_
_entity.id
_entity.type
_entity.pdbx_description
1 polymer ?
#
loop_
_entity_poly.entity_id
_entity_poly.type
_entity_poly.pdbx_seq_one_letter_code
_entity_poly.pdbx_strand_id
1 'polypeptide(L)'
;MQIINHFRAKVLHSSSAAFSLAMKNNKYISFAEKIISVKNENMHRNLINNNDSLKKEVLAKSNIFKYELFLGKLSKIKQQSYQRTDILNYNNCLPRLTVIKVNGDDHEYFLPYNNEPKNIIITDTKESLI
;
A
#
# COMPACT_ATOMS: atom_id res chain seq x y z
N MET A 1 17.84 -9.16 -19.56
CA MET A 1 16.74 -8.57 -20.37
C MET A 1 15.94 -7.43 -19.68
N GLN A 2 16.38 -6.84 -18.55
CA GLN A 2 15.65 -5.69 -17.97
C GLN A 2 15.79 -4.40 -18.81
N ILE A 3 16.97 -4.15 -19.38
CA ILE A 3 17.26 -3.00 -20.26
C ILE A 3 16.36 -3.02 -21.51
N ILE A 4 16.19 -4.18 -22.14
CA ILE A 4 15.32 -4.34 -23.32
C ILE A 4 13.86 -4.02 -22.96
N ASN A 5 13.37 -4.49 -21.81
CA ASN A 5 12.02 -4.18 -21.36
C ASN A 5 11.87 -2.71 -20.97
N HIS A 6 12.90 -2.09 -20.38
CA HIS A 6 12.90 -0.67 -20.09
C HIS A 6 12.83 0.16 -21.39
N PHE A 7 13.64 -0.17 -22.39
CA PHE A 7 13.60 0.48 -23.69
C PHE A 7 12.24 0.30 -24.38
N ARG A 8 11.73 -0.94 -24.44
CA ARG A 8 10.40 -1.23 -25.02
C ARG A 8 9.27 -0.51 -24.29
N ALA A 9 9.37 -0.32 -22.98
CA ALA A 9 8.37 0.42 -22.23
C ALA A 9 8.50 1.93 -22.41
N LYS A 10 9.73 2.46 -22.42
CA LYS A 10 10.00 3.90 -22.48
C LYS A 10 9.88 4.48 -23.89
N VAL A 11 10.40 3.78 -24.89
CA VAL A 11 10.47 4.25 -26.28
C VAL A 11 9.30 3.73 -27.11
N LEU A 12 8.97 2.44 -26.97
CA LEU A 12 7.87 1.82 -27.75
C LEU A 12 6.53 1.83 -27.00
N HIS A 13 6.47 2.45 -25.81
CA HIS A 13 5.28 2.49 -24.96
C HIS A 13 4.60 1.13 -24.80
N SER A 14 5.36 0.04 -24.71
CA SER A 14 4.80 -1.30 -24.57
C SER A 14 4.25 -1.49 -23.16
N SER A 15 2.92 -1.61 -23.06
CA SER A 15 2.21 -1.87 -21.79
C SER A 15 2.63 -3.18 -21.15
N SER A 16 2.86 -4.23 -21.97
CA SER A 16 3.36 -5.51 -21.47
C SER A 16 4.78 -5.39 -20.91
N ALA A 17 5.67 -4.64 -21.58
CA ALA A 17 7.03 -4.44 -21.09
C ALA A 17 7.06 -3.59 -19.81
N ALA A 18 6.21 -2.55 -19.75
CA ALA A 18 6.06 -1.71 -18.56
C ALA A 18 5.54 -2.52 -17.37
N PHE A 19 4.51 -3.35 -17.58
CA PHE A 19 3.99 -4.27 -16.57
C PHE A 19 5.06 -5.25 -16.09
N SER A 20 5.77 -5.91 -16.99
CA SER A 20 6.86 -6.84 -16.63
C SER A 20 8.00 -6.15 -15.88
N LEU A 21 8.27 -4.87 -16.14
CA LEU A 21 9.26 -4.08 -15.41
C LEU A 21 8.78 -3.79 -13.98
N ALA A 22 7.51 -3.41 -13.82
CA ALA A 22 6.89 -3.16 -12.52
C ALA A 22 6.78 -4.42 -11.65
N MET A 23 6.48 -5.58 -12.23
CA MET A 23 6.47 -6.86 -11.49
C MET A 23 7.86 -7.24 -10.95
N LYS A 24 8.94 -6.76 -11.57
CA LYS A 24 10.32 -7.05 -11.14
C LYS A 24 10.87 -6.01 -10.17
N ASN A 25 10.39 -4.77 -10.25
CA ASN A 25 10.85 -3.69 -9.40
C ASN A 25 9.73 -2.66 -9.20
N ASN A 26 9.33 -2.53 -7.93
CA ASN A 26 8.21 -1.70 -7.50
C ASN A 26 8.39 -0.21 -7.83
N LYS A 27 9.63 0.28 -8.02
CA LYS A 27 9.91 1.65 -8.45
C LYS A 27 9.23 2.00 -9.78
N TYR A 28 8.98 1.01 -10.63
CA TYR A 28 8.37 1.22 -11.94
C TYR A 28 6.85 1.07 -11.94
N ILE A 29 6.20 0.86 -10.79
CA ILE A 29 4.74 0.70 -10.70
C ILE A 29 4.03 1.94 -11.26
N SER A 30 4.33 3.14 -10.75
CA SER A 30 3.68 4.38 -11.22
C SER A 30 3.93 4.65 -12.71
N PHE A 31 5.10 4.28 -13.22
CA PHE A 31 5.41 4.38 -14.64
C PHE A 31 4.56 3.40 -15.49
N ALA A 32 4.42 2.16 -15.03
CA ALA A 32 3.60 1.16 -15.70
C ALA A 32 2.10 1.53 -15.65
N GLU A 33 1.60 1.98 -14.51
CA GLU A 33 0.23 2.47 -14.34
C GLU A 33 -0.07 3.56 -15.38
N LYS A 34 0.79 4.57 -15.50
CA LYS A 34 0.59 5.67 -16.46
C LYS A 34 0.46 5.17 -17.91
N ILE A 35 1.37 4.29 -18.35
CA ILE A 35 1.33 3.75 -19.72
C ILE A 35 0.07 2.91 -19.95
N ILE A 36 -0.26 2.05 -19.00
CA ILE A 36 -1.38 1.11 -19.13
C ILE A 36 -2.71 1.87 -19.10
N SER A 37 -2.88 2.84 -18.20
CA SER A 37 -4.08 3.67 -18.11
C SER A 37 -4.33 4.46 -19.40
N VAL A 38 -3.29 5.10 -19.97
CA VAL A 38 -3.43 5.81 -21.25
C VAL A 38 -3.85 4.87 -22.38
N LYS A 39 -3.28 3.66 -22.44
CA LYS A 39 -3.70 2.66 -23.44
C LYS A 39 -5.11 2.14 -23.22
N ASN A 40 -5.53 2.00 -21.96
CA ASN A 40 -6.88 1.57 -21.63
C ASN A 40 -7.90 2.64 -22.06
N GLU A 41 -7.67 3.90 -21.68
CA GLU A 41 -8.52 5.02 -22.05
C GLU A 41 -8.65 5.16 -23.57
N ASN A 42 -7.53 5.06 -24.30
CA ASN A 42 -7.55 5.08 -25.76
C ASN A 42 -8.37 3.93 -26.37
N MET A 43 -8.34 2.74 -25.76
CA MET A 43 -9.16 1.61 -26.22
C MET A 43 -10.64 1.85 -25.94
N HIS A 44 -11.01 2.42 -24.80
CA HIS A 44 -12.40 2.81 -24.52
C HIS A 44 -12.89 3.88 -25.51
N ARG A 45 -12.08 4.90 -25.79
CA ARG A 45 -12.40 5.92 -26.81
C ARG A 45 -12.58 5.29 -28.19
N ASN A 46 -11.69 4.38 -28.58
CA ASN A 46 -11.79 3.67 -29.85
C ASN A 46 -13.04 2.76 -29.92
N LEU A 47 -13.44 2.14 -28.81
CA LEU A 47 -14.64 1.32 -28.76
C LEU A 47 -15.91 2.15 -28.97
N ILE A 48 -16.00 3.32 -28.33
CA ILE A 48 -17.14 4.24 -28.48
C ILE A 48 -17.22 4.79 -29.92
N ASN A 49 -16.07 5.07 -30.54
CA ASN A 49 -16.01 5.67 -31.87
C ASN A 49 -16.17 4.67 -33.02
N ASN A 50 -15.95 3.37 -32.80
CA ASN A 50 -16.03 2.33 -33.84
C ASN A 50 -17.27 1.45 -33.65
N ASN A 51 -18.44 1.94 -34.11
CA ASN A 51 -19.70 1.20 -34.05
C ASN A 51 -19.92 0.19 -35.19
N ASP A 52 -19.09 0.20 -36.23
CA ASP A 52 -19.44 -0.50 -37.48
C ASP A 52 -18.87 -1.93 -37.62
N SER A 53 -18.10 -2.43 -36.66
CA SER A 53 -17.48 -3.76 -36.80
C SER A 53 -17.41 -4.56 -35.49
N LEU A 54 -18.25 -5.59 -35.40
CA LEU A 54 -18.25 -6.60 -34.32
C LEU A 54 -16.86 -7.15 -34.02
N LYS A 55 -16.03 -7.40 -35.05
CA LYS A 55 -14.66 -7.92 -34.87
C LYS A 55 -13.77 -6.92 -34.15
N LYS A 56 -13.88 -5.62 -34.47
CA LYS A 56 -13.13 -4.55 -33.81
C LYS A 56 -13.61 -4.37 -32.36
N GLU A 57 -14.91 -4.50 -32.14
CA GLU A 57 -15.52 -4.41 -30.81
C GLU A 57 -15.00 -5.50 -29.86
N VAL A 58 -15.01 -6.77 -30.31
CA VAL A 58 -14.50 -7.91 -29.53
C VAL A 58 -13.01 -7.74 -29.21
N LEU A 59 -12.20 -7.31 -30.18
CA LEU A 59 -10.77 -7.05 -29.97
C LEU A 59 -10.53 -5.90 -28.98
N ALA A 60 -11.31 -4.83 -29.06
CA ALA A 60 -11.23 -3.71 -28.13
C ALA A 60 -11.60 -4.15 -26.70
N LYS A 61 -12.71 -4.86 -26.53
CA LYS A 61 -13.13 -5.43 -25.24
C LYS A 61 -12.08 -6.36 -24.62
N SER A 62 -11.47 -7.23 -25.42
CA SER A 62 -10.38 -8.11 -24.97
C SER A 62 -9.15 -7.32 -24.48
N ASN A 63 -8.77 -6.27 -25.20
CA ASN A 63 -7.65 -5.42 -24.81
C ASN A 63 -7.96 -4.60 -23.54
N ILE A 64 -9.17 -4.07 -23.41
CA ILE A 64 -9.64 -3.39 -22.20
C ILE A 64 -9.51 -4.31 -20.99
N PHE A 65 -10.08 -5.51 -21.08
CA PHE A 65 -9.99 -6.50 -19.99
C PHE A 65 -8.55 -6.82 -19.60
N LYS A 66 -7.65 -6.95 -20.60
CA LYS A 66 -6.21 -7.16 -20.35
C LYS A 66 -5.60 -6.00 -19.57
N TYR A 67 -5.92 -4.76 -19.91
CA TYR A 67 -5.36 -3.59 -19.23
C TYR A 67 -5.93 -3.41 -17.82
N GLU A 68 -7.23 -3.64 -17.63
CA GLU A 68 -7.86 -3.66 -16.31
C GLU A 68 -7.23 -4.72 -15.41
N LEU A 69 -6.96 -5.92 -15.94
CA LEU A 69 -6.27 -6.98 -15.21
C LEU A 69 -4.85 -6.55 -14.79
N PHE A 70 -4.12 -5.86 -15.65
CA PHE A 70 -2.79 -5.34 -15.30
C PHE A 70 -2.86 -4.27 -14.22
N LEU A 71 -3.79 -3.31 -14.33
CA LEU A 71 -4.00 -2.27 -13.32
C LEU A 71 -4.41 -2.86 -11.98
N GLY A 72 -5.31 -3.85 -11.98
CA GLY A 72 -5.72 -4.57 -10.77
C GLY A 72 -4.55 -5.27 -10.08
N LYS A 73 -3.64 -5.89 -10.84
CA LYS A 73 -2.41 -6.49 -10.28
C LYS A 73 -1.46 -5.45 -9.71
N LEU A 74 -1.28 -4.31 -10.38
CA LEU A 74 -0.41 -3.22 -9.89
C LEU A 74 -0.94 -2.62 -8.58
N SER A 75 -2.26 -2.42 -8.47
CA SER A 75 -2.91 -1.90 -7.26
C SER A 75 -2.69 -2.81 -6.04
N LYS A 76 -2.83 -4.13 -6.22
CA LYS A 76 -2.59 -5.12 -5.15
C LYS A 76 -1.15 -5.06 -4.62
N ILE A 77 -0.16 -4.94 -5.50
CA ILE A 77 1.26 -4.84 -5.11
C ILE A 77 1.52 -3.53 -4.36
N LYS A 78 0.92 -2.43 -4.81
CA LYS A 78 1.04 -1.12 -4.15
C LYS A 78 0.49 -1.16 -2.71
N GLN A 79 -0.68 -1.75 -2.49
CA GLN A 79 -1.25 -1.93 -1.15
C GLN A 79 -0.33 -2.74 -0.23
N GLN A 80 0.29 -3.80 -0.76
CA GLN A 80 1.21 -4.62 0.02
C GLN A 80 2.51 -3.89 0.40
N SER A 81 3.00 -2.97 -0.44
CA SER A 81 4.18 -2.16 -0.11
C SER A 81 3.95 -1.16 1.03
N TYR A 82 2.76 -0.56 1.09
CA TYR A 82 2.35 0.32 2.22
C TYR A 82 2.21 -0.47 3.52
N GLN A 83 1.56 -1.64 3.47
CA GLN A 83 1.45 -2.51 4.66
C GLN A 83 2.81 -2.94 5.21
N ARG A 84 3.83 -3.09 4.37
CA ARG A 84 5.18 -3.50 4.81
C ARG A 84 5.99 -2.37 5.43
N THR A 85 5.73 -1.12 5.05
CA THR A 85 6.38 0.06 5.65
C THR A 85 5.72 0.48 6.95
N ASP A 86 4.42 0.22 7.11
CA ASP A 86 3.68 0.61 8.32
C ASP A 86 3.83 -0.40 9.47
N ILE A 87 4.30 -1.62 9.17
CA ILE A 87 4.82 -2.57 10.18
C ILE A 87 6.33 -2.32 10.39
N LEU A 88 6.75 -1.05 10.38
CA LEU A 88 8.02 -0.65 11.01
C LEU A 88 7.83 -0.76 12.54
N ASN A 89 7.91 -1.99 13.03
CA ASN A 89 8.48 -2.35 14.32
C ASN A 89 8.15 -1.41 15.51
N TYR A 90 6.87 -1.13 15.74
CA TYR A 90 6.40 -0.47 16.98
C TYR A 90 6.80 -1.24 18.25
N ASN A 91 7.22 -2.50 18.12
CA ASN A 91 7.71 -3.32 19.23
C ASN A 91 9.06 -2.86 19.79
N ASN A 92 9.89 -2.12 19.03
CA ASN A 92 11.26 -1.78 19.44
C ASN A 92 11.46 -0.33 19.90
N CYS A 93 10.45 0.55 19.77
CA CYS A 93 10.60 1.99 20.06
C CYS A 93 9.65 2.51 21.14
N LEU A 94 8.82 1.67 21.76
CA LEU A 94 8.05 2.08 22.94
C LEU A 94 8.91 1.92 24.19
N PRO A 95 9.17 3.00 24.95
CA PRO A 95 9.84 2.89 26.23
C PRO A 95 8.96 2.05 27.16
N ARG A 96 9.36 0.81 27.44
CA ARG A 96 8.70 -0.03 28.43
C ARG A 96 9.13 0.46 29.81
N LEU A 97 8.19 1.01 30.57
CA LEU A 97 8.40 1.24 32.00
C LEU A 97 8.26 -0.10 32.73
N THR A 98 9.32 -0.55 33.39
CA THR A 98 9.26 -1.64 34.36
C THR A 98 8.72 -1.11 35.68
N VAL A 99 7.48 -1.48 36.01
CA VAL A 99 6.88 -1.16 37.31
C VAL A 99 7.38 -2.18 38.34
N ILE A 100 8.13 -1.73 39.34
CA ILE A 100 8.46 -2.53 40.53
C ILE A 100 7.40 -2.21 41.57
N LYS A 101 6.39 -3.08 41.73
CA LYS A 101 5.41 -2.98 42.81
C LYS A 101 5.91 -3.77 44.03
N VAL A 102 5.93 -3.12 45.18
CA VAL A 102 5.97 -3.79 46.48
C VAL A 102 4.53 -3.85 46.98
N ASN A 103 3.91 -5.03 46.85
CA ASN A 103 2.56 -5.40 47.30
C ASN A 103 1.36 -4.71 46.60
N GLY A 104 0.62 -5.46 45.76
CA GLY A 104 -0.78 -5.16 45.40
C GLY A 104 -1.16 -5.28 43.92
N ASP A 105 -1.82 -6.39 43.59
CA ASP A 105 -2.62 -6.81 42.43
C ASP A 105 -2.30 -6.32 40.99
N ASP A 106 -2.25 -7.31 40.09
CA ASP A 106 -1.79 -7.31 38.69
C ASP A 106 -2.74 -6.59 37.71
N HIS A 107 -2.94 -5.29 37.89
CA HIS A 107 -3.61 -4.45 36.91
C HIS A 107 -2.63 -3.47 36.25
N GLU A 108 -2.47 -3.60 34.93
CA GLU A 108 -1.69 -2.70 34.08
C GLU A 108 -2.57 -1.51 33.65
N TYR A 109 -2.07 -0.29 33.85
CA TYR A 109 -2.75 0.95 33.44
C TYR A 109 -1.92 1.67 32.39
N PHE A 110 -2.59 2.19 31.35
CA PHE A 110 -1.98 3.00 30.29
C PHE A 110 -2.49 4.44 30.37
N LEU A 111 -1.59 5.41 30.43
CA LEU A 111 -1.93 6.84 30.38
C LEU A 111 -1.90 7.37 28.94
N PRO A 112 -2.84 8.25 28.55
CA PRO A 112 -2.77 8.93 27.27
C PRO A 112 -1.78 10.11 27.38
N TYR A 113 -0.65 9.96 26.69
CA TYR A 113 0.27 11.01 26.22
C TYR A 113 0.49 12.22 27.16
N ASN A 114 1.53 12.13 28.00
CA ASN A 114 2.34 13.30 28.33
C ASN A 114 3.79 12.86 28.64
N ASN A 115 4.74 13.31 27.81
CA ASN A 115 6.13 12.82 27.75
C ASN A 115 7.07 13.50 28.76
N GLU A 116 6.62 13.75 29.98
CA GLU A 116 7.52 14.13 31.07
C GLU A 116 7.59 13.01 32.11
N PRO A 117 8.79 12.49 32.45
CA PRO A 117 8.95 11.52 33.51
C PRO A 117 8.63 12.18 34.86
N LYS A 118 7.37 12.11 35.29
CA LYS A 118 6.97 12.44 36.65
C LYS A 118 7.01 11.17 37.49
N ASN A 119 7.87 11.16 38.50
CA ASN A 119 7.81 10.16 39.55
C ASN A 119 6.54 10.40 40.36
N ILE A 120 5.55 9.51 40.22
CA ILE A 120 4.31 9.57 40.99
C ILE A 120 4.46 8.59 42.15
N ILE A 121 4.49 9.11 43.38
CA ILE A 121 4.41 8.31 44.60
C ILE A 121 2.93 8.27 44.99
N ILE A 122 2.34 7.08 44.96
CA ILE A 122 0.95 6.87 45.40
C ILE A 122 1.01 6.34 46.84
N THR A 123 0.58 7.16 47.80
CA THR A 123 0.36 6.76 49.20
C THR A 123 -1.13 6.58 49.43
N ASP A 124 -1.55 5.35 49.75
CA ASP A 124 -2.92 5.05 50.16
C ASP A 124 -3.15 5.63 51.57
N THR A 125 -4.07 6.60 51.69
CA THR A 125 -4.63 7.02 52.99
C THR A 125 -5.97 6.33 53.19
N LYS A 126 -6.01 5.43 54.18
CA LYS A 126 -7.23 4.76 54.64
C LYS A 126 -8.05 5.76 55.46
N GLU A 127 -9.06 6.39 54.87
CA GLU A 127 -10.07 7.12 55.65
C GLU A 127 -11.02 6.10 56.30
N SER A 128 -10.97 6.02 57.63
CA SER A 128 -12.01 5.38 58.43
C SER A 128 -13.18 6.36 58.60
N LEU A 129 -14.30 6.07 57.95
CA LEU A 129 -15.58 6.73 58.23
C LEU A 129 -16.04 6.33 59.65
N ILE A 130 -16.18 7.31 60.55
CA ILE A 130 -16.88 7.18 61.85
C ILE A 130 -18.36 7.47 61.63
#